data_AF-A0A6V7BXW4-F1
#
_entry.id   AF-A0A6V7BXW4-F1
#
_cell.length_a   1.000
_cell.length_b   1.000
_cell.length_c   1.000
_cell.angle_alpha   90.00
_cell.angle_beta   90.00
_cell.angle_gamma   90.00
#
_symmetry.space_group_name_H-M   'P 1'
#
loop_
_entity.id
_entity.type
_entity.pdbx_description
1 polymer ?
#
loop_
_entity_poly.entity_id
_entity_poly.type
_entity_poly.pdbx_seq_one_letter_code
_entity_poly.pdbx_strand_id
1 'polypeptide(L)' 'MQTVRCVVPYADAGKTCNDNSDCSGDCLATSIVPAGTATSGTCQRDSDRFGCRQEVVGGMGQAALCID' A
#
# COMPACT_ATOMS: atom_id res chain seq x y z
N MET A 1 -14.89 2.09 19.84
CA MET A 1 -13.47 2.48 19.84
C MET A 1 -12.64 1.23 19.58
N GLN A 2 -12.24 0.99 18.33
CA GLN A 2 -11.38 -0.15 18.00
C GLN A 2 -9.99 0.12 18.57
N THR A 3 -9.43 -0.85 19.30
CA THR A 3 -8.08 -0.77 19.86
C THR A 3 -7.12 -1.35 18.83
N VAL A 4 -6.20 -0.55 18.31
CA VAL A 4 -5.07 -1.05 17.51
C VAL A 4 -4.21 -1.95 18.39
N ARG A 5 -4.41 -3.26 18.29
CA ARG A 5 -3.57 -4.26 18.93
C ARG A 5 -2.76 -4.93 17.82
N CYS A 6 -1.44 -4.86 17.91
CA CYS A 6 -0.48 -5.50 16.99
C CYS A 6 -0.27 -4.83 15.62
N VAL A 7 -0.42 -3.50 15.50
CA VAL A 7 0.08 -2.77 14.31
C VAL A 7 1.60 -2.77 14.34
N VAL A 8 2.23 -3.33 13.29
CA VAL A 8 3.69 -3.43 13.18
C VAL A 8 4.17 -2.38 12.17
N PRO A 9 5.08 -1.46 12.55
CA PRO A 9 5.69 -0.55 11.59
C PRO A 9 6.69 -1.29 10.69
N TYR A 10 6.75 -0.89 9.41
CA TYR A 10 7.73 -1.42 8.47
C TYR A 10 8.96 -0.52 8.39
N ALA A 11 10.15 -1.11 8.35
CA ALA A 11 11.41 -0.36 8.34
C ALA A 11 11.65 0.38 7.00
N ASP A 12 11.02 -0.08 5.94
CA ASP A 12 11.08 0.43 4.57
C ASP A 12 9.92 1.38 4.22
N ALA A 13 9.10 1.75 5.22
CA ALA A 13 7.98 2.67 5.07
C ALA A 13 8.35 3.93 4.26
N GLY A 14 7.53 4.24 3.23
CA GLY A 14 7.71 5.44 2.40
C GLY A 14 8.76 5.32 1.30
N LYS A 15 9.51 4.22 1.22
CA LYS A 15 10.43 3.94 0.10
C LYS A 15 9.63 3.78 -1.20
N THR A 16 10.10 4.36 -2.31
CA THR A 16 9.49 4.15 -3.62
C THR A 16 9.59 2.68 -4.05
N CYS A 17 8.49 2.13 -4.56
CA CYS A 17 8.36 0.75 -5.00
C CYS A 17 7.52 0.67 -6.28
N ASN A 18 7.68 -0.43 -7.02
CA ASN A 18 6.81 -0.76 -8.15
C ASN A 18 6.13 -2.12 -7.99
N ASP A 19 6.55 -2.91 -7.01
CA ASP A 19 5.94 -4.20 -6.69
C ASP A 19 5.96 -4.44 -5.19
N ASN A 20 5.07 -5.30 -4.68
CA ASN A 20 5.06 -5.69 -3.28
C ASN A 20 6.36 -6.42 -2.89
N SER A 21 7.04 -7.08 -3.85
CA SER A 21 8.35 -7.70 -3.60
C SER A 21 9.46 -6.71 -3.21
N ASP A 22 9.28 -5.41 -3.48
CA ASP A 22 10.24 -4.37 -3.13
C ASP A 22 10.14 -3.94 -1.65
N CYS A 23 9.08 -4.37 -0.96
CA CYS A 23 8.69 -3.94 0.38
C CYS A 23 8.55 -5.10 1.37
N SER A 24 8.64 -4.81 2.67
CA SER A 24 8.31 -5.77 3.73
C SER A 24 6.79 -6.00 3.88
N GLY A 25 6.00 -5.09 3.31
CA GLY A 25 4.55 -5.16 3.23
C GLY A 25 4.08 -4.87 1.80
N ASP A 26 2.98 -4.14 1.64
CA ASP A 26 2.42 -3.86 0.32
C ASP A 26 3.03 -2.60 -0.30
N CYS A 27 3.17 -2.58 -1.62
CA CYS A 27 3.52 -1.38 -2.35
C CYS A 27 2.24 -0.59 -2.66
N LEU A 28 2.06 0.60 -2.07
CA LEU A 28 0.81 1.33 -2.16
C LEU A 28 0.93 2.55 -3.07
N ALA A 29 -0.05 2.72 -3.97
CA ALA A 29 -0.11 3.86 -4.86
C ALA A 29 -0.27 5.16 -4.06
N THR A 30 0.48 6.20 -4.46
CA THR A 30 0.46 7.52 -3.79
C THR A 30 -0.90 8.23 -3.95
N SER A 31 -1.64 7.87 -4.99
CA SER A 31 -3.02 8.28 -5.26
C SER A 31 -3.74 7.13 -5.95
N ILE A 32 -5.05 7.01 -5.69
CA ILE A 32 -5.88 6.00 -6.37
C ILE A 32 -5.97 6.38 -7.86
N VAL A 33 -5.53 5.48 -8.72
CA VAL A 33 -5.64 5.58 -10.18
C VAL A 33 -6.61 4.52 -10.72
N PRO A 34 -7.11 4.64 -11.96
CA PRO A 34 -7.84 3.54 -12.58
C PRO A 34 -6.99 2.27 -12.63
N ALA A 35 -7.59 1.11 -12.35
CA ALA A 35 -6.86 -0.16 -12.35
C ALA A 35 -6.22 -0.43 -13.72
N GLY A 36 -5.00 -0.97 -13.72
CA GLY A 36 -4.18 -1.18 -14.93
C GLY A 36 -3.45 0.07 -15.42
N THR A 37 -3.61 1.22 -14.76
CA THR A 37 -2.83 2.43 -15.09
C THR A 37 -1.42 2.30 -14.52
N ALA A 38 -0.43 2.67 -15.33
CA ALA A 38 0.95 2.76 -14.88
C ALA A 38 1.07 3.79 -13.77
N THR A 39 1.61 3.38 -12.62
CA THR A 39 1.80 4.23 -11.46
C THR A 39 2.96 3.71 -10.62
N SER A 40 3.51 4.57 -9.77
CA SER A 40 4.46 4.18 -8.75
C SER A 40 3.84 4.27 -7.37
N GLY A 41 4.37 3.47 -6.45
CA GLY A 41 3.91 3.44 -5.08
C GLY A 41 5.00 3.79 -4.09
N THR A 42 4.60 3.79 -2.83
CA THR A 42 5.51 3.78 -1.69
C THR A 42 5.18 2.61 -0.77
N CYS A 43 6.22 2.03 -0.15
CA CYS A 43 6.05 0.91 0.76
C CYS A 43 5.14 1.32 1.92
N GLN A 44 4.20 0.44 2.25
CA GLN A 44 3.23 0.62 3.32
C GLN A 44 3.94 1.02 4.63
N ARG A 45 3.31 1.90 5.42
CA ARG A 45 3.90 2.42 6.66
C ARG A 45 3.94 1.37 7.76
N ASP A 46 2.86 0.64 7.92
CA ASP A 46 2.64 -0.30 9.01
C ASP A 46 1.59 -1.34 8.61
N SER A 47 1.34 -2.36 9.41
CA SER A 47 0.36 -3.40 9.09
C SER A 47 -1.11 -2.97 9.19
N ASP A 48 -1.40 -1.66 9.38
CA ASP A 48 -2.76 -1.14 9.40
C ASP A 48 -3.39 -1.23 8.00
N ARG A 49 -4.63 -1.75 7.97
CA ARG A 49 -5.41 -1.96 6.77
C ARG A 49 -6.69 -1.12 6.76
N PHE A 50 -6.80 -0.06 7.54
CA PHE A 50 -7.90 0.89 7.43
C PHE A 50 -7.67 1.95 6.33
N GLY A 51 -8.75 2.56 5.86
CA GLY A 51 -8.76 3.53 4.76
C GLY A 51 -8.82 2.89 3.36
N CYS A 52 -8.86 3.75 2.34
CA CYS A 52 -8.78 3.36 0.94
C CYS A 52 -7.32 3.28 0.50
N ARG A 53 -6.92 2.09 0.02
CA ARG A 53 -5.57 1.81 -0.46
C ARG A 53 -5.64 1.13 -1.82
N GLN A 54 -4.61 1.29 -2.62
CA GLN A 54 -4.47 0.59 -3.89
C GLN A 54 -3.05 0.06 -3.97
N GLU A 55 -2.92 -1.23 -4.24
CA GLU A 55 -1.60 -1.84 -4.43
C GLU A 55 -1.04 -1.52 -5.82
N VAL A 56 0.29 -1.49 -5.92
CA VAL A 56 1.03 -1.36 -7.16
C VAL A 56 1.81 -2.65 -7.36
N VAL A 57 1.49 -3.35 -8.44
CA VAL A 57 2.13 -4.62 -8.82
C VAL A 57 2.65 -4.47 -10.25
N GLY A 58 3.92 -4.75 -10.47
CA GLY A 58 4.57 -4.54 -11.76
C GLY A 58 4.47 -3.10 -12.30
N GLY A 59 4.42 -2.09 -11.42
CA GLY A 59 4.24 -0.69 -11.79
C GLY A 59 2.83 -0.33 -12.26
N MET A 60 1.83 -1.17 -11.97
CA MET A 60 0.43 -0.94 -12.33
C MET A 60 -0.47 -0.90 -11.10
N GLY A 61 -1.34 0.10 -11.03
CA GLY A 61 -2.33 0.22 -9.97
C GLY A 61 -3.36 -0.90 -10.06
N GLN A 62 -3.58 -1.60 -8.94
CA GLN A 62 -4.55 -2.70 -8.84
C GLN A 62 -5.96 -2.18 -8.48
N ALA A 63 -6.91 -3.05 -8.15
CA ALA A 63 -8.18 -2.60 -7.61
C ALA A 63 -7.98 -1.90 -6.25
N ALA A 64 -8.68 -0.78 -6.04
CA ALA A 64 -8.67 -0.10 -4.75
C ALA A 64 -9.48 -0.91 -3.72
N LEU A 65 -8.95 -1.05 -2.50
CA LEU A 65 -9.59 -1.66 -1.36
C LEU A 65 -9.82 -0.61 -0.26
N CYS A 66 -11.08 -0.40 0.10
CA CYS A 66 -11.49 0.54 1.15
C CYS A 66 -12.06 -0.23 2.34
N ILE A 67 -11.47 -0.04 3.51
CA ILE A 67 -11.86 -0.69 4.76
C ILE A 67 -12.11 0.40 5.81
N ASP A 68 -13.28 0.37 6.45
CA ASP A 68 -13.71 1.27 7.54
C ASP A 68 -13.67 0.56 8.90
#